data_AF-A0A0R1NJI1-F1
#
_entry.id   AF-A0A0R1NJI1-F1
#
_cell.length_a   1.000
_cell.length_b   1.000
_cell.length_c   1.000
_cell.angle_alpha   90.00
_cell.angle_beta   90.00
_cell.angle_gamma   90.00
#
_symmetry.space_group_name_H-M   'P 1'
#
loop_
_entity.id
_entity.type
_entity.pdbx_description
1 polymer ?
#
loop_
_entity_poly.entity_id
_entity_poly.type
_entity_poly.pdbx_seq_one_letter_code
_entity_poly.pdbx_strand_id
1 'polypeptide(L)'
;MMSEQQISTLLTLTSDVMTASTRQNDVTYYLNKDIPTWGVLLYADEAGAQIALDRIRDAFSRQVKASTELGSLHISLISGAAQWNDSKMNGPYDLIDSGIKETEYDVGQSN
;
A
#
# COMPACT_ATOMS: atom_id res chain seq x y z
N MET A 1 -19.11 -8.20 -7.40
CA MET A 1 -17.87 -7.99 -8.18
C MET A 1 -17.88 -6.57 -8.70
N MET A 2 -16.73 -5.90 -8.75
CA MET A 2 -16.61 -4.53 -9.26
C MET A 2 -16.76 -4.50 -10.79
N SER A 3 -17.30 -3.41 -11.34
CA SER A 3 -17.27 -3.17 -12.78
C SER A 3 -15.88 -2.76 -13.26
N GLU A 4 -15.60 -2.87 -14.56
CA GLU A 4 -14.33 -2.40 -15.15
C GLU A 4 -14.07 -0.91 -14.83
N GLN A 5 -15.12 -0.08 -14.86
CA GLN A 5 -15.01 1.32 -14.49
C GLN A 5 -14.63 1.48 -13.01
N GLN A 6 -15.24 0.73 -12.10
CA GLN A 6 -14.90 0.77 -10.68
C GLN A 6 -13.46 0.30 -10.46
N ILE A 7 -13.00 -0.73 -11.17
CA ILE A 7 -11.60 -1.20 -11.10
C ILE A 7 -10.66 -0.10 -11.58
N SER A 8 -10.93 0.50 -12.74
CA SER A 8 -10.10 1.60 -13.26
C SER A 8 -10.07 2.79 -12.31
N THR A 9 -11.22 3.18 -11.73
CA THR A 9 -11.28 4.27 -10.74
C THR A 9 -10.47 3.92 -9.51
N LEU A 10 -10.55 2.69 -9.01
CA LEU A 10 -9.78 2.23 -7.86
C LEU A 10 -8.27 2.26 -8.13
N LEU A 11 -7.82 1.80 -9.30
CA LEU A 11 -6.40 1.82 -9.68
C LEU A 11 -5.84 3.25 -9.75
N THR A 12 -6.57 4.17 -10.39
CA THR A 12 -6.19 5.57 -10.48
C THR A 12 -6.15 6.22 -9.10
N LEU A 13 -7.22 6.07 -8.31
CA LEU A 13 -7.31 6.62 -6.96
C LEU A 13 -6.17 6.12 -6.08
N THR A 14 -5.87 4.82 -6.12
CA THR A 14 -4.77 4.24 -5.34
C THR A 14 -3.44 4.85 -5.78
N SER A 15 -3.18 4.94 -7.09
CA SER A 15 -1.94 5.53 -7.61
C SER A 15 -1.77 7.00 -7.22
N ASP A 16 -2.86 7.78 -7.24
CA ASP A 16 -2.87 9.18 -6.81
C ASP A 16 -2.60 9.31 -5.31
N VAL A 17 -3.23 8.46 -4.49
CA VAL A 17 -2.95 8.40 -3.04
C VAL A 17 -1.48 8.09 -2.77
N MET A 18 -0.92 7.07 -3.45
CA MET A 18 0.48 6.71 -3.28
C MET A 18 1.38 7.89 -3.64
N THR A 19 1.18 8.49 -4.81
CA THR A 19 1.97 9.63 -5.30
C THR A 19 1.90 10.83 -4.35
N ALA A 20 0.72 11.16 -3.83
CA ALA A 20 0.54 12.29 -2.92
C ALA A 20 1.08 12.02 -1.51
N SER A 21 1.17 10.75 -1.12
CA SER A 21 1.57 10.35 0.24
C SER A 21 3.06 10.01 0.36
N THR A 22 3.78 9.86 -0.75
CA THR A 22 5.23 9.59 -0.79
C THR A 22 6.06 10.86 -0.91
N ARG A 23 7.27 10.88 -0.33
CA ARG A 23 8.23 11.98 -0.50
C ARG A 23 8.92 11.88 -1.86
N GLN A 24 9.57 12.96 -2.29
CA GLN A 24 10.24 13.04 -3.59
C GLN A 24 11.40 12.03 -3.76
N ASN A 25 11.96 11.54 -2.64
CA ASN A 25 13.02 10.54 -2.62
C ASN A 25 12.51 9.11 -2.39
N ASP A 26 11.21 8.93 -2.18
CA ASP A 26 10.59 7.61 -2.10
C ASP A 26 10.26 7.15 -3.53
N VAL A 27 10.39 5.85 -3.79
CA VAL A 27 10.16 5.30 -5.13
C VAL A 27 8.99 4.32 -5.10
N THR A 28 7.95 4.62 -5.87
CA THR A 28 6.72 3.80 -5.95
C THR A 28 6.70 2.99 -7.24
N TYR A 29 6.38 1.70 -7.14
CA TYR A 29 6.25 0.75 -8.24
C TYR A 29 4.88 0.10 -8.24
N TYR A 30 4.32 -0.17 -9.42
CA TYR A 30 3.18 -1.05 -9.59
C TYR A 30 3.67 -2.46 -9.89
N LEU A 31 3.43 -3.40 -8.98
CA LEU A 31 4.09 -4.71 -8.95
C LEU A 31 3.23 -5.83 -9.55
N ASN A 32 1.91 -5.78 -9.34
CA ASN A 32 1.01 -6.84 -9.77
C ASN A 32 -0.32 -6.24 -10.23
N LYS A 33 -0.81 -6.70 -11.38
CA LYS A 33 -2.07 -6.26 -11.99
C LYS A 33 -3.28 -7.12 -11.65
N ASP A 34 -3.06 -8.40 -11.34
CA ASP A 34 -4.13 -9.36 -11.09
C ASP A 34 -4.65 -9.18 -9.67
N ILE A 35 -3.73 -8.90 -8.75
CA ILE A 35 -4.00 -8.34 -7.42
C ILE A 35 -3.29 -6.98 -7.39
N PRO A 36 -4.01 -5.86 -7.62
CA PRO A 36 -3.40 -4.53 -7.68
C PRO A 36 -2.50 -4.27 -6.47
N THR A 37 -1.20 -4.26 -6.71
CA THR A 37 -0.18 -4.18 -5.66
C THR A 37 0.81 -3.08 -5.98
N TRP A 38 1.06 -2.21 -5.02
CA TRP A 38 2.09 -1.17 -5.10
C TRP A 38 3.20 -1.49 -4.09
N GLY A 39 4.45 -1.33 -4.52
CA GLY A 39 5.61 -1.35 -3.65
C GLY A 39 6.18 0.04 -3.51
N VAL A 40 6.62 0.41 -2.30
CA VAL A 40 7.30 1.69 -2.07
C VAL A 40 8.63 1.45 -1.37
N LEU A 41 9.70 1.97 -1.96
CA LEU A 41 10.99 2.07 -1.29
C LEU A 41 11.03 3.38 -0.53
N LEU A 42 11.07 3.28 0.80
CA LEU A 42 11.12 4.41 1.71
C LEU A 42 12.54 4.60 2.23
N TYR A 43 13.01 5.84 2.25
CA TYR A 43 14.24 6.18 2.97
C TYR A 43 13.93 6.51 4.44
N ALA A 44 13.54 5.47 5.18
CA ALA A 44 13.11 5.57 6.57
C ALA A 44 13.46 4.30 7.35
N ASP A 45 13.45 4.40 8.68
CA ASP A 45 13.42 3.24 9.58
C ASP A 45 11.99 2.68 9.68
N GLU A 46 11.84 1.57 10.41
CA GLU A 46 10.56 0.88 10.63
C GLU A 46 9.47 1.81 11.18
N ALA A 47 9.81 2.69 12.13
CA ALA A 47 8.86 3.65 12.70
C ALA A 47 8.39 4.68 11.65
N GLY A 48 9.33 5.22 10.86
CA GLY A 48 9.01 6.14 9.76
C GLY A 48 8.20 5.46 8.65
N ALA A 49 8.47 4.18 8.38
CA ALA A 49 7.70 3.38 7.43
C ALA A 49 6.26 3.18 7.92
N GLN A 50 6.05 2.85 9.20
CA GLN A 50 4.72 2.70 9.77
C GLN A 50 3.90 4.00 9.69
N ILE A 51 4.51 5.16 10.01
CA ILE A 51 3.87 6.47 9.87
C ILE A 51 3.46 6.74 8.41
N ALA A 52 4.30 6.35 7.45
CA ALA A 52 3.97 6.50 6.03
C ALA A 52 2.81 5.59 5.62
N LEU A 53 2.79 4.34 6.08
CA LEU A 53 1.68 3.40 5.84
C LEU A 53 0.36 3.91 6.41
N ASP A 54 0.35 4.40 7.65
CA ASP A 54 -0.87 4.91 8.28
C ASP A 54 -1.40 6.14 7.52
N ARG A 55 -0.50 7.04 7.09
CA ARG A 55 -0.87 8.18 6.22
C ARG A 55 -1.52 7.71 4.91
N ILE A 56 -0.95 6.69 4.26
CA ILE A 56 -1.47 6.13 3.01
C ILE A 56 -2.86 5.52 3.25
N ARG A 57 -3.03 4.70 4.30
CA ARG A 57 -4.30 4.06 4.68
C ARG A 57 -5.40 5.09 4.93
N ASP A 58 -5.09 6.15 5.70
CA ASP A 58 -6.04 7.20 6.01
C ASP A 58 -6.42 8.03 4.78
N ALA A 59 -5.45 8.35 3.91
CA ALA A 59 -5.70 9.04 2.66
C ALA A 59 -6.57 8.19 1.72
N PHE A 60 -6.24 6.90 1.57
CA PHE A 60 -6.98 5.94 0.75
C PHE A 60 -8.42 5.78 1.23
N SER A 61 -8.62 5.49 2.51
CA SER A 61 -9.95 5.29 3.10
C SER A 61 -10.85 6.51 2.92
N ARG A 62 -10.29 7.72 3.11
CA ARG A 62 -11.02 8.98 2.87
C ARG A 62 -11.41 9.15 1.41
N GLN A 63 -10.48 8.92 0.48
CA GLN A 63 -10.75 9.11 -0.95
C GLN A 63 -11.74 8.07 -1.48
N VAL A 64 -11.63 6.81 -1.07
CA VAL A 64 -12.60 5.75 -1.43
C VAL A 64 -14.00 6.11 -0.94
N LYS A 65 -14.14 6.50 0.33
CA LYS A 65 -15.45 6.90 0.90
C LYS A 65 -16.06 8.11 0.19
N ALA A 66 -15.22 9.02 -0.31
CA ALA A 66 -15.67 10.21 -1.04
C ALA A 66 -16.01 9.94 -2.52
N SER A 67 -15.58 8.82 -3.09
CA SER A 67 -15.85 8.47 -4.49
C SER A 67 -17.31 8.04 -4.67
N THR A 68 -17.95 8.60 -5.71
CA THR A 68 -19.30 8.22 -6.14
C THR A 68 -19.38 6.78 -6.65
N GLU A 69 -18.29 6.27 -7.24
CA GLU A 69 -18.21 4.94 -7.83
C GLU A 69 -17.83 3.86 -6.81
N LEU A 70 -17.05 4.23 -5.78
CA LEU A 70 -16.43 3.29 -4.84
C LEU A 70 -16.97 3.37 -3.42
N GLY A 71 -17.55 4.50 -3.00
CA GLY A 71 -17.90 4.76 -1.59
C GLY A 71 -18.98 3.85 -1.02
N SER A 72 -19.75 3.16 -1.88
CA SER A 72 -20.73 2.14 -1.47
C SER A 72 -20.13 0.74 -1.30
N LEU A 73 -18.86 0.54 -1.71
CA LEU A 73 -18.17 -0.73 -1.63
C LEU A 73 -17.35 -0.83 -0.34
N HIS A 74 -17.27 -2.04 0.20
CA HIS A 74 -16.33 -2.32 1.28
C HIS A 74 -14.96 -2.62 0.68
N ILE A 75 -14.10 -1.60 0.62
CA ILE A 75 -12.73 -1.70 0.10
C ILE A 75 -11.76 -1.38 1.22
N SER A 76 -10.83 -2.29 1.46
CA SER A 76 -9.73 -2.13 2.43
C SER A 76 -8.39 -2.20 1.71
N LEU A 77 -7.43 -1.41 2.18
CA LEU A 77 -6.04 -1.52 1.76
C LEU A 77 -5.29 -2.40 2.76
N ILE A 78 -4.63 -3.43 2.25
CA ILE A 78 -3.71 -4.27 3.01
C ILE A 78 -2.30 -3.75 2.73
N SER A 79 -1.49 -3.56 3.77
CA SER A 79 -0.12 -3.08 3.63
C SER A 79 0.82 -3.64 4.69
N GLY A 80 2.06 -3.93 4.29
CA GLY A 80 3.15 -4.32 5.16
C GLY A 80 4.39 -3.46 4.90
N ALA A 81 5.27 -3.34 5.89
CA ALA A 81 6.56 -2.68 5.77
C ALA A 81 7.65 -3.55 6.38
N ALA A 82 8.82 -3.56 5.76
CA ALA A 82 10.00 -4.24 6.28
C ALA A 82 11.20 -3.31 6.22
N GLN A 83 12.08 -3.42 7.22
CA GLN A 83 13.37 -2.74 7.24
C GLN A 83 14.49 -3.74 6.91
N TRP A 84 15.50 -3.28 6.18
CA TRP A 84 16.70 -4.07 5.91
C TRP A 84 17.40 -4.52 7.20
N ASN A 85 17.82 -5.78 7.23
CA ASN A 85 18.55 -6.38 8.34
C ASN A 85 19.72 -7.23 7.82
N ASP A 86 20.95 -6.72 7.94
CA ASP A 86 22.18 -7.38 7.46
C ASP A 86 22.43 -8.77 8.07
N SER A 87 21.87 -9.06 9.25
CA SER A 87 22.06 -10.35 9.92
C SER A 87 21.07 -11.43 9.47
N LYS A 88 19.97 -11.03 8.82
CA LYS A 88 18.87 -11.93 8.41
C LYS A 88 18.63 -11.94 6.91
N MET A 89 19.13 -10.96 6.18
CA MET A 89 18.92 -10.76 4.75
C MET A 89 20.22 -10.92 3.98
N ASN A 90 20.17 -11.65 2.87
CA ASN A 90 21.29 -11.96 2.00
C ASN A 90 21.17 -11.26 0.63
N GLY A 91 20.00 -10.72 0.31
CA GLY A 91 19.79 -9.97 -0.93
C GLY A 91 18.50 -9.13 -0.92
N PRO A 92 18.32 -8.26 -1.92
CA PRO A 92 17.18 -7.35 -2.00
C PRO A 92 15.82 -8.06 -2.07
N TYR A 93 15.79 -9.30 -2.55
CA TYR A 93 14.58 -10.12 -2.55
C TYR A 93 14.10 -10.46 -1.13
N ASP A 94 15.02 -10.66 -0.17
CA ASP A 94 14.63 -10.95 1.21
C ASP A 94 13.87 -9.77 1.84
N LEU A 95 14.22 -8.54 1.48
CA LEU A 95 13.51 -7.35 1.92
C LEU A 95 12.10 -7.28 1.35
N ILE A 96 11.94 -7.59 0.06
CA ILE A 96 10.64 -7.61 -0.61
C ILE A 96 9.75 -8.70 0.00
N ASP A 97 10.30 -9.91 0.16
CA ASP A 97 9.57 -11.05 0.74
C ASP A 97 9.17 -10.78 2.19
N SER A 98 10.02 -10.12 2.98
CA SER A 98 9.66 -9.64 4.31
C SER A 98 8.50 -8.65 4.26
N GLY A 99 8.53 -7.66 3.36
CA GLY A 99 7.42 -6.71 3.21
C GLY A 99 6.11 -7.39 2.82
N ILE A 100 6.15 -8.38 1.92
CA ILE A 100 4.99 -9.18 1.54
C ILE A 100 4.47 -9.99 2.73
N LYS A 101 5.34 -10.65 3.50
CA LYS A 101 4.94 -11.38 4.71
C LYS A 101 4.25 -10.50 5.74
N GLU A 102 4.70 -9.26 5.90
CA GLU A 102 4.05 -8.32 6.82
C GLU A 102 2.61 -7.97 6.40
N THR A 103 2.26 -8.11 5.11
CA THR A 103 0.86 -7.95 4.66
C THR A 103 -0.06 -9.03 5.22
N GLU A 104 0.47 -10.21 5.56
CA GLU A 104 -0.30 -11.32 6.16
C GLU A 104 -0.72 -11.00 7.59
N TYR A 105 0.05 -10.16 8.29
CA TYR A 105 -0.25 -9.71 9.65
C TYR A 105 -1.11 -8.45 9.70
N ASP A 106 -1.37 -7.82 8.55
CA ASP A 106 -2.35 -6.74 8.41
C ASP A 106 -3.78 -7.33 8.36
N VAL A 107 -4.16 -7.98 9.47
CA VAL A 107 -5.52 -8.42 9.74
C VAL A 107 -6.35 -7.18 10.02
N GLY A 108 -6.87 -6.54 8.97
CA GLY A 108 -7.71 -5.36 9.06
C GLY A 108 -8.64 -5.45 10.26
N GLN A 109 -8.53 -4.50 11.19
CA GLN A 109 -9.28 -4.49 12.44
C GLN A 109 -10.76 -4.69 12.12
N SER A 110 -11.28 -5.87 12.50
CA SER A 110 -12.69 -6.22 12.36
C SER A 110 -13.47 -5.38 13.37
N ASN A 111 -13.99 -4.24 12.92
CA ASN A 111 -15.00 -3.46 13.64
C ASN A 111 -16.31 -3.53 12.87
#